data_AF-A0A367JY01-F1
#
_entry.id   AF-A0A367JY01-F1
#
_cell.length_a   1.000
_cell.length_b   1.000
_cell.length_c   1.000
_cell.angle_alpha   90.00
_cell.angle_beta   90.00
_cell.angle_gamma   90.00
#
_symmetry.space_group_name_H-M   'P 1'
#
loop_
_entity.id
_entity.type
_entity.pdbx_description
1 polymer ?
#
loop_
_entity_poly.entity_id
_entity_poly.type
_entity_poly.pdbx_seq_one_letter_code
_entity_poly.pdbx_strand_id
1 'polypeptide(L)' 'MLSYSGGIVGLVILILDLIVIFEVMNSNRAISGKLGWSLLVFFFPLVGLILYFLFSNRQEHNARYEPLI' A
#
# COMPACT_ATOMS: atom_id res chain seq x y z
N MET A 1 -10.38 12.07 31.39
CA MET A 1 -8.99 12.12 30.89
C MET A 1 -8.98 11.51 29.50
N LEU A 2 -9.01 12.33 28.44
CA LEU A 2 -8.94 11.81 27.07
C LEU A 2 -7.46 11.58 26.75
N SER A 3 -7.07 10.32 26.61
CA SER A 3 -5.72 9.91 26.25
C SER A 3 -5.47 10.24 24.78
N TYR A 4 -4.51 11.13 24.50
CA TYR A 4 -4.08 11.50 23.15
C TYR A 4 -3.26 10.40 22.44
N SER A 5 -3.57 9.12 22.69
CA SER A 5 -2.75 8.00 22.23
C SER A 5 -2.96 7.59 20.77
N GLY A 6 -3.84 8.27 20.02
CA GLY A 6 -4.22 7.88 18.64
C GLY A 6 -3.47 8.57 17.49
N GLY A 7 -2.75 9.66 17.75
CA GLY A 7 -2.21 10.51 16.67
C GLY A 7 -1.07 9.87 15.87
N ILE A 8 -0.12 9.24 16.55
CA ILE A 8 1.11 8.71 15.92
C ILE A 8 0.81 7.45 15.11
N VAL A 9 0.02 6.53 15.67
CA VAL A 9 -0.32 5.26 14.99
C VAL A 9 -1.16 5.54 13.73
N GLY A 10 -2.14 6.45 13.81
CA GLY A 10 -2.91 6.86 12.65
C GLY A 10 -2.04 7.52 11.56
N LEU A 11 -1.07 8.35 11.96
CA LEU A 11 -0.13 8.97 11.03
C LEU A 11 0.78 7.94 10.33
N VAL A 12 1.29 6.96 11.07
CA VAL A 12 2.10 5.87 10.50
C VAL A 12 1.28 5.08 9.48
N ILE A 13 0.05 4.71 9.83
CA ILE A 13 -0.86 4.01 8.91
C ILE A 13 -1.11 4.86 7.66
N LEU A 14 -1.38 6.15 7.80
CA LEU A 14 -1.59 7.06 6.66
C LEU A 14 -0.37 7.15 5.75
N ILE A 15 0.84 7.20 6.32
CA ILE A 15 2.09 7.21 5.54
C ILE A 15 2.24 5.90 4.76
N LEU A 16 1.99 4.75 5.40
CA LEU A 16 2.02 3.44 4.74
C LEU A 16 1.00 3.35 3.61
N ASP A 17 -0.18 3.92 3.80
CA ASP A 17 -1.24 4.00 2.81
C ASP A 17 -0.75 4.69 1.52
N LEU A 18 -0.13 5.87 1.68
CA LEU A 18 0.44 6.62 0.57
C LEU A 18 1.56 5.85 -0.14
N ILE A 19 2.45 5.20 0.62
CA ILE A 19 3.52 4.37 0.06
C ILE A 19 2.94 3.28 -0.84
N VAL A 20 1.91 2.57 -0.37
CA VAL A 20 1.26 1.51 -1.14
C VAL A 20 0.59 2.08 -2.39
N ILE A 21 -0.11 3.21 -2.29
CA ILE A 21 -0.72 3.85 -3.46
C ILE A 21 0.35 4.20 -4.51
N PHE A 22 1.48 4.79 -4.11
CA PHE A 22 2.57 5.09 -5.04
C PHE A 22 3.22 3.84 -5.64
N GLU A 23 3.41 2.79 -4.83
CA GLU A 23 3.93 1.50 -5.28
C GLU A 23 3.02 0.87 -6.33
N VAL A 24 1.71 0.84 -6.06
CA VAL A 24 0.70 0.32 -6.98
C VAL A 24 0.66 1.14 -8.26
N MET A 25 0.76 2.47 -8.17
CA MET A 25 0.74 3.35 -9.35
C MET A 25 1.96 3.16 -10.26
N ASN A 26 3.14 2.92 -9.67
CA ASN A 26 4.37 2.65 -10.41
C ASN A 26 4.54 1.18 -10.85
N SER A 27 3.66 0.27 -10.40
CA SER A 27 3.72 -1.14 -10.79
C SER A 27 3.30 -1.40 -12.25
N ASN A 28 3.67 -2.56 -12.79
CA ASN A 28 3.28 -3.02 -14.13
C ASN A 28 1.85 -3.62 -14.18
N ARG A 29 1.00 -3.35 -13.18
CA ARG A 29 -0.38 -3.86 -13.12
C ARG A 29 -1.26 -3.14 -14.14
N ALA A 30 -2.31 -3.81 -14.60
CA ALA A 30 -3.38 -3.17 -15.35
C ALA A 30 -4.10 -2.08 -14.52
N ILE A 31 -4.74 -1.12 -15.19
CA ILE A 31 -5.47 -0.01 -14.55
C ILE A 31 -6.49 -0.50 -13.50
N SER A 32 -7.22 -1.58 -13.78
CA SER A 32 -8.20 -2.14 -12.85
C SER A 32 -7.55 -2.64 -11.55
N GLY A 33 -6.40 -3.31 -11.65
CA GLY A 33 -5.63 -3.74 -10.48
C GLY A 33 -5.07 -2.56 -9.70
N LYS A 34 -4.63 -1.52 -10.40
CA LYS A 34 -4.14 -0.29 -9.77
C LYS A 34 -5.23 0.41 -8.95
N LEU A 35 -6.39 0.62 -9.56
CA LEU A 35 -7.54 1.23 -8.89
C LEU A 35 -8.06 0.35 -7.74
N GLY A 36 -8.16 -0.97 -7.95
CA GLY A 36 -8.66 -1.89 -6.93
C GLY A 36 -7.81 -1.87 -5.65
N TRP A 37 -6.49 -1.98 -5.77
CA TRP A 37 -5.60 -1.95 -4.60
C TRP A 37 -5.55 -0.57 -3.93
N SER A 38 -5.46 0.52 -4.70
CA SER A 38 -5.46 1.86 -4.12
C SER A 38 -6.77 2.20 -3.38
N LEU A 39 -7.92 1.82 -3.94
CA LEU A 39 -9.22 2.03 -3.27
C LEU A 39 -9.33 1.19 -1.99
N LEU A 40 -8.92 -0.09 -2.04
CA LEU A 40 -9.01 -0.99 -0.89
C LEU A 40 -8.16 -0.50 0.29
N VAL A 41 -6.95 -0.03 0.03
CA VAL A 41 -6.04 0.50 1.06
C VAL A 41 -6.56 1.83 1.61
N PHE A 42 -6.97 2.76 0.74
CA PHE A 42 -7.51 4.07 1.15
C PHE A 42 -8.77 4.01 2.03
N PHE A 43 -9.75 3.17 1.66
CA PHE A 43 -11.00 3.05 2.43
C PHE A 43 -10.86 2.18 3.68
N PHE A 44 -9.91 1.24 3.69
CA PHE A 44 -9.68 0.33 4.81
C PHE A 44 -8.21 0.39 5.22
N PRO A 45 -7.72 1.47 5.83
CA PRO A 45 -6.29 1.73 5.97
C PRO A 45 -5.53 0.62 6.73
N LEU A 46 -6.08 0.08 7.82
CA LEU A 46 -5.41 -1.00 8.54
C LEU A 46 -5.54 -2.36 7.84
N VAL A 47 -6.78 -2.76 7.54
CA VAL A 47 -7.06 -4.09 6.94
C VAL A 47 -6.54 -4.18 5.52
N GLY A 48 -6.69 -3.11 4.75
CA GLY A 48 -6.21 -2.97 3.39
C GLY A 48 -4.69 -3.07 3.31
N LEU A 49 -3.94 -2.45 4.22
CA LEU A 49 -2.48 -2.63 4.30
C LEU A 49 -2.10 -4.09 4.58
N ILE A 50 -2.80 -4.76 5.51
CA ILE A 50 -2.56 -6.18 5.80
C ILE A 50 -2.83 -7.04 4.56
N LEU A 51 -3.96 -6.83 3.88
CA LEU A 51 -4.32 -7.55 2.67
C LEU A 51 -3.33 -7.28 1.54
N TYR A 52 -2.91 -6.03 1.37
CA TYR A 52 -1.91 -5.65 0.38
C TYR A 52 -0.59 -6.39 0.64
N PHE A 53 -0.13 -6.39 1.89
CA PHE A 53 1.13 -7.03 2.25
C PHE A 53 1.13 -8.54 1.97
N LEU A 54 -0.01 -9.21 2.23
CA LEU A 54 -0.13 -10.67 2.12
C LEU A 54 -0.48 -11.15 0.70
N PHE A 55 -1.36 -10.44 -0.01
CA PHE A 55 -2.01 -10.95 -1.23
C PHE A 55 -1.70 -10.15 -2.50
N SER A 56 -0.97 -9.05 -2.40
CA SER A 56 -0.76 -8.18 -3.55
C SER A 56 0.27 -8.70 -4.56
N ASN A 57 1.01 -9.77 -4.29
CA ASN A 57 2.10 -10.25 -5.16
C ASN A 57 3.05 -9.12 -5.58
N ARG A 58 3.36 -8.23 -4.63
CA ARG A 58 4.13 -7.00 -4.85
C ARG A 58 5.48 -7.21 -5.55
N GLN A 59 6.13 -8.36 -5.36
CA GLN A 59 7.41 -8.65 -6.02
C GLN A 59 7.28 -8.93 -7.52
N GLU A 60 6.17 -9.50 -7.95
CA GLU A 60 5.92 -9.82 -9.37
C GLU A 60 5.54 -8.57 -10.16
N HIS A 61 4.92 -7.61 -9.49
CA HIS A 61 4.38 -6.41 -10.12
C HIS A 61 5.27 -5.17 -10.00
N ASN A 62 6.23 -5.17 -9.08
CA ASN A 62 7.26 -4.13 -9.03
C ASN A 62 8.32 -4.40 -10.10
N ALA A 63 8.82 -3.34 -10.73
CA ALA A 63 9.88 -3.44 -11.73
C ALA A 63 11.07 -4.20 -11.13
N ARG A 64 11.32 -5.40 -11.66
CA ARG A 64 12.42 -6.25 -11.22
C ARG A 64 13.71 -5.50 -11.51
N TYR A 65 14.52 -5.27 -10.48
CA TYR A 65 15.90 -4.85 -10.69
C TYR A 65 16.63 -6.04 -11.32
N GLU A 66 16.81 -5.98 -12.63
CA GLU A 66 17.73 -6.86 -13.35
C GLU A 66 19.12 -6.23 -13.19
N PRO A 67 20.02 -6.80 -12.35
CA PRO A 67 21.40 -6.31 -12.29
C PRO A 67 22.03 -6.52 -13.66
N LEU A 68 22.63 -5.47 -14.22
CA LEU A 68 23.40 -5.55 -15.46
C LEU A 68 24.67 -6.36 -15.18
N ILE A 69 24.64 -7.65 -15.50
CA ILE A 69 25.82 -8.54 -15.62
C ILE A 69 26.11 -8.83 -17.08
#